data_AF-A0A7W0P8C7-F1
#
_entry.id   AF-A0A7W0P8C7-F1
#
_cell.length_a   1.000
_cell.length_b   1.000
_cell.length_c   1.000
_cell.angle_alpha   90.00
_cell.angle_beta   90.00
_cell.angle_gamma   90.00
#
_symmetry.space_group_name_H-M   'P 1'
#
loop_
_entity.id
_entity.type
_entity.pdbx_description
1 polymer ?
#
loop_
_entity_poly.entity_id
_entity_poly.type
_entity_poly.pdbx_seq_one_letter_code
_entity_poly.pdbx_strand_id
1 'polypeptide(L)' 'EQTVGRVGGGALPLAELPSYACAVEVELAADLRAGEPPVVGIVRDGRCLLDCRTLDDEEVGAVAAAVLAARA' A
#
# COMPACT_ATOMS: atom_id res chain seq x y z
N GLU A 1 -7.92 -7.32 1.48
CA GLU A 1 -8.30 -8.33 0.47
C GLU A 1 -7.10 -9.16 0.04
N GLN A 2 -7.33 -10.34 -0.52
CA GLN A 2 -6.26 -11.15 -1.10
C GLN A 2 -5.72 -10.49 -2.37
N THR A 3 -4.40 -10.49 -2.55
CA THR A 3 -3.70 -9.89 -3.68
C THR A 3 -2.48 -10.75 -4.06
N VAL A 4 -1.81 -10.37 -5.15
CA VAL A 4 -0.49 -10.87 -5.51
C VAL A 4 0.51 -9.71 -5.45
N GLY A 5 1.57 -9.92 -4.68
CA GLY A 5 2.70 -9.00 -4.59
C GLY A 5 3.86 -9.51 -5.45
N ARG A 6 4.56 -8.61 -6.14
CA ARG A 6 5.69 -8.94 -7.02
C ARG A 6 7.02 -8.65 -6.31
N VAL A 7 8.04 -9.48 -6.51
CA VAL A 7 9.35 -9.30 -5.85
C VAL A 7 10.27 -8.45 -6.73
N GLY A 8 10.48 -7.18 -6.35
CA GLY A 8 11.54 -6.29 -6.87
C GLY A 8 11.50 -5.95 -8.37
N GLY A 9 11.67 -4.67 -8.72
CA GLY A 9 11.61 -4.20 -10.11
C GLY A 9 12.76 -4.61 -11.03
N GLY A 10 13.81 -5.30 -10.54
CA GLY A 10 15.06 -5.49 -11.30
C GLY A 10 15.68 -6.88 -11.30
N ALA A 11 15.26 -7.82 -10.44
CA ALA A 11 15.94 -9.13 -10.30
C ALA A 11 15.04 -10.34 -10.55
N LEU A 12 13.79 -10.31 -10.09
CA LEU A 12 12.81 -11.41 -10.28
C LEU A 12 11.42 -10.85 -10.66
N PRO A 13 11.30 -10.07 -11.76
CA PRO A 13 10.07 -9.36 -12.10
C PRO A 13 8.87 -10.29 -12.36
N LEU A 14 9.08 -11.58 -12.58
CA LEU A 14 7.99 -12.54 -12.81
C LEU A 14 7.57 -13.30 -11.55
N ALA A 15 8.29 -13.15 -10.43
CA ALA A 15 7.94 -13.84 -9.18
C ALA A 15 6.73 -13.16 -8.52
N GLU A 16 5.59 -13.84 -8.61
CA GLU A 16 4.36 -13.51 -7.90
C GLU A 16 4.31 -14.28 -6.58
N LEU A 17 3.98 -13.59 -5.51
CA LEU A 17 3.74 -14.20 -4.21
C LEU A 17 2.34 -13.84 -3.74
N PRO A 18 1.57 -14.81 -3.21
CA PRO A 18 0.33 -14.52 -2.53
C PRO A 18 0.55 -13.49 -1.42
N SER A 19 -0.34 -12.51 -1.32
CA SER A 19 -0.30 -11.49 -0.26
C SER A 19 -1.71 -11.05 0.13
N TYR A 20 -1.78 -10.19 1.14
CA TYR A 20 -2.96 -9.46 1.55
C TYR A 20 -2.65 -7.97 1.57
N ALA A 21 -3.63 -7.17 1.15
CA ALA A 21 -3.53 -5.72 1.16
C ALA A 21 -4.78 -5.08 1.73
N CYS A 22 -4.63 -3.93 2.38
CA CYS A 22 -5.73 -3.02 2.66
C CYS A 22 -6.03 -2.24 1.39
N ALA A 23 -7.24 -2.42 0.84
CA ALA A 23 -7.71 -1.65 -0.29
C ALA A 23 -8.44 -0.41 0.22
N VAL A 24 -7.95 0.77 -0.19
CA VAL A 24 -8.55 2.07 0.10
C VAL A 24 -8.88 2.80 -1.21
N GLU A 25 -9.55 3.94 -1.08
CA GLU A 25 -9.96 4.79 -2.17
C GLU A 25 -8.72 5.23 -3.00
N VAL A 26 -8.83 5.17 -4.34
CA VAL A 26 -7.68 5.43 -5.23
C VAL A 26 -7.23 6.89 -5.17
N GLU A 27 -8.18 7.79 -4.88
CA GLU A 27 -7.98 9.23 -4.75
C GLU A 27 -6.99 9.56 -3.63
N LEU A 28 -6.93 8.74 -2.58
CA LEU A 28 -6.03 8.95 -1.44
C LEU A 28 -4.55 8.69 -1.79
N ALA A 29 -4.24 8.04 -2.92
CA ALA A 29 -2.87 7.65 -3.24
C ALA A 29 -1.92 8.85 -3.38
N ALA A 30 -2.41 9.99 -3.85
CA ALA A 30 -1.62 11.22 -3.97
C ALA A 30 -1.36 11.85 -2.60
N ASP A 31 -2.41 11.97 -1.78
CA ASP A 31 -2.33 12.60 -0.46
C ASP A 31 -1.51 11.77 0.52
N LEU A 32 -1.66 10.44 0.49
CA LEU A 32 -0.84 9.51 1.27
C LEU A 32 0.65 9.64 0.93
N ARG A 33 1.00 9.83 -0.35
CA ARG A 33 2.39 10.01 -0.78
C ARG A 33 2.96 11.37 -0.35
N ALA A 34 2.11 12.40 -0.29
CA ALA A 34 2.50 13.75 0.10
C ALA A 34 2.51 13.99 1.62
N GLY A 35 1.93 13.06 2.40
CA GLY A 35 1.86 13.11 3.86
C GLY A 35 3.20 12.88 4.55
N GLU A 36 3.19 13.03 5.89
CA GLU A 36 4.34 12.81 6.76
C GLU A 36 3.94 11.85 7.90
N PRO A 37 4.49 10.61 7.94
CA PRO A 37 5.41 10.03 6.97
C PRO A 37 4.72 9.70 5.62
N PRO A 38 5.45 9.68 4.50
CA PRO A 38 4.87 9.33 3.20
C PRO A 38 4.51 7.84 3.14
N VAL A 39 3.29 7.53 2.73
CA VAL A 39 2.80 6.16 2.54
C VAL A 39 2.60 5.90 1.04
N VAL A 40 3.23 4.84 0.53
CA VAL A 40 3.15 4.47 -0.90
C VAL A 40 2.44 3.14 -1.06
N GLY A 41 1.29 3.18 -1.76
CA GLY A 41 0.54 2.00 -2.18
C GLY A 41 0.65 1.70 -3.68
N ILE A 42 0.11 0.55 -4.08
CA ILE A 42 -0.05 0.15 -5.48
C ILE A 42 -1.44 0.55 -5.96
N VAL A 43 -1.53 1.36 -7.03
CA VAL A 43 -2.81 1.61 -7.68
C VAL A 43 -3.09 0.50 -8.68
N ARG A 44 -4.18 -0.25 -8.48
CA ARG A 44 -4.61 -1.33 -9.37
C ARG A 44 -6.13 -1.48 -9.29
N ASP A 45 -6.77 -1.73 -10.43
CA ASP A 45 -8.22 -1.99 -10.52
C ASP A 45 -9.08 -0.92 -9.80
N GLY A 46 -8.72 0.36 -9.97
CA GLY A 46 -9.42 1.49 -9.39
C GLY A 46 -9.29 1.64 -7.88
N ARG A 47 -8.29 0.99 -7.26
CA ARG A 47 -8.06 1.00 -5.80
C ARG A 47 -6.60 1.28 -5.48
N CYS A 48 -6.36 1.90 -4.33
CA CYS A 48 -5.02 2.01 -3.74
C CYS A 48 -4.82 0.85 -2.76
N LEU A 49 -3.80 0.02 -3.01
CA LEU A 49 -3.50 -1.18 -2.23
C LEU A 49 -2.27 -0.93 -1.34
N LEU A 50 -2.47 -1.03 -0.04
CA LEU A 50 -1.40 -1.03 0.96
C LEU A 50 -1.08 -2.49 1.31
N ASP A 51 -0.01 -3.02 0.70
CA ASP A 51 0.35 -4.44 0.81
C ASP A 51 1.00 -4.73 2.18
N CYS A 52 0.40 -5.64 2.95
CA CYS A 52 0.86 -5.96 4.30
C CYS A 52 2.26 -6.60 4.30
N ARG A 53 2.71 -7.17 3.17
CA ARG A 53 4.03 -7.78 3.07
C ARG A 53 5.17 -6.76 3.11
N THR A 54 4.88 -5.48 2.85
CA THR A 54 5.86 -4.39 2.88
C THR A 54 5.70 -3.48 4.09
N LEU A 55 4.91 -3.90 5.08
CA LEU A 55 4.72 -3.19 6.35
C LEU A 55 5.22 -4.09 7.48
N ASP A 56 5.96 -3.52 8.42
CA ASP A 56 6.19 -4.15 9.71
C ASP A 56 5.05 -3.82 10.71
N ASP A 57 5.00 -4.55 11.83
CA ASP A 57 3.93 -4.41 12.82
C ASP A 57 3.92 -3.03 13.50
N GLU A 58 5.07 -2.33 13.54
CA GLU A 58 5.22 -1.01 14.16
C GLU A 58 4.71 0.09 13.23
N GLU A 59 4.86 -0.09 11.91
CA GLU A 59 4.40 0.81 10.85
C GLU A 59 2.88 0.81 10.69
N VAL A 60 2.18 -0.28 11.04
CA VAL A 60 0.72 -0.43 10.84
C VAL A 60 -0.06 0.73 11.46
N GLY A 61 0.31 1.14 12.68
CA GLY A 61 -0.37 2.24 13.38
C GLY A 61 -0.20 3.58 12.66
N ALA A 62 1.02 3.88 12.20
CA ALA A 62 1.31 5.12 11.47
C ALA A 62 0.61 5.15 10.11
N VAL A 63 0.59 4.04 9.38
CA VAL A 63 -0.10 3.92 8.09
C VAL A 63 -1.61 4.08 8.25
N ALA A 64 -2.20 3.48 9.28
CA ALA A 64 -3.63 3.64 9.56
C ALA A 64 -3.98 5.10 9.87
N ALA A 65 -3.15 5.78 10.66
CA ALA A 65 -3.34 7.20 10.95
C ALA A 65 -3.23 8.07 9.69
N ALA A 66 -2.27 7.78 8.80
CA ALA A 66 -2.13 8.49 7.52
C ALA A 66 -3.37 8.32 6.62
N VAL A 67 -3.94 7.11 6.55
CA VAL A 67 -5.20 6.85 5.83
C VAL A 67 -6.37 7.64 6.41
N LEU A 68 -6.49 7.69 7.73
CA LEU A 68 -7.54 8.47 8.38
C LEU A 68 -7.37 9.97 8.13
N ALA A 69 -6.13 10.48 8.16
CA ALA A 69 -5.84 11.88 7.88
C ALA A 69 -6.14 12.25 6.42
N ALA A 70 -5.80 11.38 5.46
CA ALA A 70 -6.08 11.61 4.05
C ALA A 70 -7.59 11.57 3.70
N ARG A 71 -8.42 10.95 4.55
CA ARG A 71 -9.88 10.88 4.37
C ARG A 71 -10.64 12.07 4.94
N ALA A 72 -9.98 12.92 5.72
CA ALA A 72 -10.58 14.10 6.36
C ALA A 72 -10.77 15.24 5.35
#